data_AF-A0A6N3QE61-F1
#
_entry.id   AF-A0A6N3QE61-F1
#
_cell.length_a   1.000
_cell.length_b   1.000
_cell.length_c   1.000
_cell.angle_alpha   90.00
_cell.angle_beta   90.00
_cell.angle_gamma   90.00
#
_symmetry.space_group_name_H-M   'P 1'
#
loop_
_entity.id
_entity.type
_entity.pdbx_description
1 polymer ?
#
loop_
_entity_poly.entity_id
_entity_poly.type
_entity_poly.pdbx_seq_one_letter_code
_entity_poly.pdbx_strand_id
1 'polypeptide(L)'
;MAKGVEGVTSVSDKLHVRDAKEGSVKGYAGDTATTSEIKAKLLADDIVPSRHVKVETTDGVVQLSGTVDSQAQSDRAESIAKAVDGVKSVKNDLKTK
;
A
#
# COMPACT_ATOMS: atom_id res chain seq x y z
N MET A 1 20.09 -24.73 -11.83
CA MET A 1 18.80 -24.41 -12.48
C MET A 1 17.83 -23.98 -11.38
N ALA A 2 17.58 -22.67 -11.24
CA ALA A 2 16.59 -22.15 -10.28
C ALA A 2 15.35 -21.70 -11.07
N LYS A 3 14.19 -22.31 -10.78
CA LYS A 3 12.85 -21.89 -11.26
C LYS A 3 12.69 -20.39 -11.01
N GLY A 4 12.38 -19.57 -12.02
CA GLY A 4 11.04 -19.53 -12.60
C GLY A 4 10.18 -18.58 -11.78
N VAL A 5 10.43 -17.27 -11.93
CA VAL A 5 9.60 -16.19 -11.36
C VAL A 5 8.81 -15.54 -12.48
N GLU A 6 7.72 -16.19 -12.88
CA GLU A 6 6.72 -15.58 -13.76
C GLU A 6 5.77 -14.75 -12.86
N GLY A 7 5.72 -13.43 -13.07
CA GLY A 7 4.80 -12.54 -12.35
C GLY A 7 5.35 -11.17 -11.91
N VAL A 8 6.62 -10.84 -12.15
CA VAL A 8 7.18 -9.52 -11.78
C VAL A 8 6.75 -8.44 -12.77
N THR A 9 5.56 -7.85 -12.61
CA THR A 9 5.10 -6.78 -13.52
C THR A 9 5.68 -5.40 -13.18
N SER A 10 6.28 -5.23 -12.01
CA SER A 10 6.99 -4.00 -11.64
C SER A 10 7.85 -4.20 -10.40
N VAL A 11 9.17 -4.03 -10.56
CA VAL A 11 10.09 -3.83 -9.44
C VAL A 11 10.21 -2.32 -9.25
N SER A 12 9.55 -1.79 -8.22
CA SER A 12 9.80 -0.42 -7.75
C SER A 12 10.69 -0.50 -6.51
N ASP A 13 11.99 -0.59 -6.72
CA ASP A 13 12.95 -0.36 -5.64
C ASP A 13 13.08 1.15 -5.43
N LYS A 14 12.39 1.67 -4.42
CA LYS A 14 12.62 3.03 -3.91
C LYS A 14 13.42 2.92 -2.61
N LEU A 15 14.68 2.49 -2.70
CA LEU A 15 15.62 2.71 -1.60
C LEU A 15 15.92 4.22 -1.49
N HIS A 16 15.20 4.89 -0.59
CA HIS A 16 15.61 6.21 -0.10
C HIS A 16 16.49 6.01 1.12
N VAL A 17 17.80 6.06 0.91
CA VAL A 17 18.79 6.27 1.97
C VAL A 17 19.02 7.76 2.13
N ARG A 18 18.56 8.32 3.26
CA ARG A 18 19.07 9.59 3.79
C ARG A 18 18.87 9.62 5.31
N ASP A 19 20.00 9.51 5.99
CA ASP A 19 20.20 9.64 7.42
C ASP A 19 19.58 10.90 8.05
N ALA A 20 19.26 10.74 9.34
CA ALA A 20 19.13 11.75 10.39
C ALA A 20 17.86 12.64 10.43
N LYS A 21 16.86 12.21 11.22
CA LYS A 21 16.16 13.08 12.21
C LYS A 21 15.31 12.24 13.19
N GLU A 22 15.85 12.05 14.39
CA GLU A 22 15.40 11.16 15.49
C GLU A 22 13.94 11.31 15.98
N GLY A 23 13.16 12.29 15.49
CA GLY A 23 11.73 12.42 15.79
C GLY A 23 10.77 12.14 14.62
N SER A 24 11.27 12.07 13.38
CA SER A 24 10.46 11.92 12.17
C SER A 24 10.85 10.68 11.36
N VAL A 25 12.07 10.15 11.52
CA VAL A 25 12.51 8.94 10.80
C VAL A 25 11.79 7.66 11.24
N LYS A 26 11.35 7.57 12.51
CA LYS A 26 10.60 6.40 13.03
C LYS A 26 9.25 6.25 12.33
N GLY A 27 8.54 7.36 12.12
CA GLY A 27 7.26 7.40 11.40
C GLY A 27 7.46 7.03 9.94
N TYR A 28 8.30 7.78 9.22
CA TYR A 28 8.49 7.60 7.77
C TYR A 28 9.08 6.24 7.37
N ALA A 29 10.00 5.68 8.18
CA ALA A 29 10.53 4.33 7.93
C ALA A 29 9.45 3.26 8.16
N GLY A 30 8.60 3.43 9.19
CA GLY A 30 7.43 2.58 9.42
C GLY A 30 6.38 2.72 8.32
N ASP A 31 6.02 3.95 7.95
CA ASP A 31 5.04 4.27 6.93
C ASP A 31 5.40 3.68 5.56
N THR A 32 6.70 3.67 5.22
CA THR A 32 7.18 3.06 3.97
C THR A 32 7.00 1.55 3.98
N ALA A 33 7.31 0.90 5.10
CA ALA A 33 7.10 -0.54 5.27
C ALA A 33 5.60 -0.88 5.25
N THR A 34 4.78 -0.14 6.00
CA THR A 34 3.32 -0.25 6.02
C THR A 34 2.73 -0.09 4.61
N THR A 35 3.12 0.95 3.88
CA THR A 35 2.64 1.18 2.49
C THR A 35 3.02 0.02 1.58
N SER A 36 4.24 -0.50 1.72
CA SER A 36 4.72 -1.61 0.89
C SER A 36 3.97 -2.90 1.21
N GLU A 37 3.68 -3.16 2.49
CA GLU A 37 2.89 -4.31 2.90
C GLU A 37 1.44 -4.21 2.42
N ILE A 38 0.80 -3.04 2.55
CA ILE A 38 -0.56 -2.80 2.03
C ILE A 38 -0.59 -3.02 0.53
N LYS A 39 0.39 -2.47 -0.21
CA LYS A 39 0.51 -2.69 -1.66
C LYS A 39 0.73 -4.15 -2.00
N ALA A 40 1.58 -4.86 -1.27
CA ALA A 40 1.84 -6.28 -1.50
C ALA A 40 0.57 -7.12 -1.27
N LYS A 41 -0.18 -6.86 -0.19
CA LYS A 41 -1.47 -7.51 0.07
C LYS A 41 -2.53 -7.19 -0.99
N LEU A 42 -2.60 -5.94 -1.43
CA LEU A 42 -3.48 -5.53 -2.54
C LEU A 42 -3.07 -6.13 -3.89
N LEU A 43 -1.77 -6.32 -4.13
CA LEU A 43 -1.24 -6.98 -5.31
C LEU A 43 -1.53 -8.48 -5.30
N ALA A 44 -1.52 -9.10 -4.11
CA ALA A 44 -1.86 -10.50 -3.92
C ALA A 44 -3.38 -10.75 -3.95
N ASP A 45 -4.20 -9.72 -3.75
CA ASP A 45 -5.65 -9.78 -3.79
C ASP A 45 -6.13 -9.45 -5.22
N ASP A 46 -6.47 -10.50 -5.98
CA ASP A 46 -6.91 -10.40 -7.39
C ASP A 46 -8.20 -9.57 -7.57
N ILE A 47 -8.91 -9.31 -6.46
CA ILE A 47 -10.17 -8.57 -6.45
C ILE A 47 -9.91 -7.07 -6.60
N VAL A 48 -8.80 -6.52 -6.11
CA VAL A 48 -8.54 -5.08 -6.16
C VAL A 48 -7.53 -4.76 -7.27
N PRO A 49 -7.87 -3.91 -8.26
CA PRO A 49 -6.93 -3.51 -9.29
C PRO A 49 -5.87 -2.57 -8.73
N SER A 50 -4.82 -3.13 -8.12
CA SER A 50 -3.68 -2.43 -7.55
C SER A 50 -2.97 -1.51 -8.57
N ARG A 51 -3.12 -1.76 -9.88
CA ARG A 51 -2.60 -0.90 -10.97
C ARG A 51 -3.28 0.47 -11.06
N HIS A 52 -4.52 0.62 -10.57
CA HIS A 52 -5.28 1.87 -10.61
C HIS A 52 -5.52 2.49 -9.22
N VAL A 53 -5.00 1.84 -8.18
CA VAL A 53 -5.13 2.28 -6.78
C VAL A 53 -3.78 2.79 -6.29
N LYS A 54 -3.76 4.05 -5.86
CA LYS A 54 -2.62 4.67 -5.19
C LYS A 54 -2.80 4.52 -3.68
N VAL A 55 -1.75 4.03 -3.03
CA VAL A 55 -1.66 3.91 -1.57
C VAL A 55 -0.54 4.80 -1.07
N GLU A 56 -0.86 5.70 -0.14
CA GLU A 56 0.08 6.60 0.53
C GLU A 56 -0.14 6.52 2.04
N THR A 57 0.92 6.34 2.82
CA THR A 57 0.83 6.34 4.29
C THR A 57 1.66 7.49 4.84
N THR A 58 1.07 8.26 5.75
CA THR A 58 1.73 9.39 6.41
C THR A 58 1.38 9.39 7.89
N ASP A 59 2.37 9.21 8.77
CA ASP A 59 2.21 9.19 10.23
C ASP A 59 1.17 8.14 10.72
N GLY A 60 1.09 6.99 10.05
CA GLY A 60 0.10 5.94 10.32
C GLY A 60 -1.29 6.23 9.74
N VAL A 61 -1.47 7.29 8.96
CA VAL A 61 -2.71 7.55 8.22
C VAL A 61 -2.54 7.06 6.79
N VAL A 62 -3.26 6.00 6.43
CA VAL A 62 -3.28 5.44 5.07
C VAL A 62 -4.32 6.18 4.24
N GLN A 63 -3.93 6.63 3.06
CA GLN A 63 -4.80 7.19 2.03
C GLN A 63 -4.83 6.24 0.83
N LEU A 64 -6.03 5.81 0.49
CA LEU A 64 -6.35 5.01 -0.69
C LEU A 64 -7.05 5.94 -1.68
N SER A 65 -6.50 6.11 -2.87
CA SER A 65 -7.08 6.98 -3.90
C SER A 65 -6.96 6.32 -5.27
N GLY A 66 -7.96 6.52 -6.13
CA GLY A 66 -7.95 5.92 -7.46
C GLY A 66 -9.34 5.48 -7.91
N THR A 67 -9.36 4.54 -8.84
CA THR A 67 -10.60 4.02 -9.41
C THR A 67 -10.65 2.51 -9.29
N VAL A 68 -11.77 2.02 -8.78
CA VAL A 68 -12.09 0.60 -8.68
C VAL A 68 -13.34 0.28 -9.50
N ASP A 69 -13.52 -0.98 -9.85
CA ASP A 69 -14.64 -1.46 -10.65
C ASP A 69 -15.86 -1.84 -9.80
N SER A 70 -15.74 -1.90 -8.47
CA SER A 70 -16.87 -2.15 -7.57
C SER A 70 -16.64 -1.68 -6.14
N GLN A 71 -17.71 -1.34 -5.43
CA GLN A 71 -17.65 -0.92 -4.03
C GLN A 71 -17.03 -1.98 -3.12
N ALA A 72 -17.27 -3.27 -3.42
CA ALA A 72 -16.64 -4.38 -2.72
C ALA A 72 -15.11 -4.34 -2.78
N GLN A 73 -14.52 -3.83 -3.88
CA GLN A 73 -13.08 -3.66 -4.01
C GLN A 73 -12.58 -2.53 -3.09
N SER A 74 -13.33 -1.42 -3.00
CA SER A 74 -13.02 -0.33 -2.07
C SER A 74 -13.04 -0.79 -0.62
N ASP A 75 -14.08 -1.52 -0.21
CA ASP A 75 -14.21 -2.07 1.15
C ASP A 75 -13.11 -3.09 1.47
N ARG A 76 -12.74 -3.92 0.48
CA ARG A 76 -11.64 -4.87 0.60
C ARG A 76 -10.30 -4.16 0.81
N ALA A 77 -10.03 -3.12 0.03
CA ALA A 77 -8.81 -2.33 0.15
C ALA A 77 -8.71 -1.64 1.51
N GLU A 78 -9.81 -1.08 1.99
CA GLU A 78 -9.89 -0.48 3.32
C GLU A 78 -9.63 -1.52 4.43
N SER A 79 -10.24 -2.70 4.33
CA SER A 79 -10.04 -3.78 5.30
C SER A 79 -8.59 -4.28 5.34
N ILE A 80 -7.97 -4.42 4.16
CA ILE A 80 -6.55 -4.80 4.04
C ILE A 80 -5.66 -3.73 4.69
N ALA A 81 -5.92 -2.46 4.42
CA ALA A 81 -5.17 -1.36 5.02
C ALA A 81 -5.32 -1.33 6.54
N LYS A 82 -6.55 -1.50 7.06
CA LYS A 82 -6.80 -1.56 8.52
C LYS A 82 -6.17 -2.76 9.20
N ALA A 83 -5.95 -3.85 8.46
CA ALA A 83 -5.35 -5.07 8.98
C ALA A 83 -3.80 -5.02 9.05
N VAL A 84 -3.17 -3.92 8.64
CA VAL A 84 -1.72 -3.74 8.73
C VAL A 84 -1.35 -3.05 10.04
N ASP A 85 -0.31 -3.56 10.69
CA ASP A 85 0.15 -3.05 11.97
C ASP A 85 0.77 -1.65 11.81
N GLY A 86 0.43 -0.75 12.73
CA GLY A 86 0.82 0.67 12.68
C GLY A 86 -0.15 1.61 11.97
N VAL A 87 -1.25 1.09 11.40
CA VAL A 87 -2.30 1.92 10.80
C VAL A 87 -3.20 2.52 11.89
N LYS A 88 -3.17 3.83 12.03
CA LYS A 88 -4.02 4.60 12.95
C LYS A 88 -5.36 4.97 12.31
N SER A 89 -5.37 5.22 11.01
CA SER A 89 -6.56 5.62 10.27
C SER A 89 -6.44 5.30 8.80
N VAL A 90 -7.56 4.99 8.16
CA VAL A 90 -7.64 4.76 6.72
C VAL A 90 -8.63 5.76 6.13
N LYS A 91 -8.16 6.51 5.13
CA LYS A 91 -8.97 7.36 4.27
C LYS A 91 -9.17 6.66 2.95
N ASN A 92 -10.43 6.36 2.67
CA ASN A 92 -10.86 5.73 1.43
C ASN A 92 -11.43 6.80 0.49
N ASP A 93 -10.65 7.18 -0.51
CA ASP A 93 -11.01 8.11 -1.60
C ASP A 93 -11.11 7.36 -2.95
N LEU A 94 -11.39 6.05 -2.90
CA LEU A 94 -11.58 5.24 -4.09
C LEU A 94 -12.93 5.53 -4.73
N LYS A 95 -12.92 5.78 -6.04
CA LYS A 95 -14.14 5.97 -6.82
C LYS A 95 -14.49 4.70 -7.57
N THR A 96 -15.75 4.27 -7.46
CA THR A 96 -16.30 3.19 -8.28
C THR A 96 -16.75 3.74 -9.63
N LYS A 97 -16.56 2.97 -10.70
CA LYS A 97 -17.15 3.28 -12.02
C LYS A 97 -18.63 2.90 -12.08
#